data_AF-A0A0G1GQJ3-F1
#
_entry.id   AF-A0A0G1GQJ3-F1
#
_cell.length_a   1.000
_cell.length_b   1.000
_cell.length_c   1.000
_cell.angle_alpha   90.00
_cell.angle_beta   90.00
_cell.angle_gamma   90.00
#
_symmetry.space_group_name_H-M   'P 1'
#
loop_
_entity.id
_entity.type
_entity.pdbx_description
1 polymer ?
#
loop_
_entity_poly.entity_id
_entity_poly.type
_entity_poly.pdbx_seq_one_letter_code
_entity_poly.pdbx_strand_id
1 'polypeptide(L)'
;MEIKKIDLDEVELNTSPSPSLAQPTIERKIQTSPMSKNNSLPIVILFLVVIGAGVLTGSWLKSRSAGGSSEKGTENVQADIPLSGAKVGDTYGSADEKAFRDKVLGVVDKGGVSGEGTHKLVRPGGASQTVCVSSTTIDLDLLVGHQVTLWGETFDGQKCGWLMDVGRARIENLNVPLPN
;
A
#
# COMPACT_ATOMS: atom_id res chain seq x y z
N MET A 1 22.07 -21.44 46.89
CA MET A 1 21.23 -22.60 46.54
C MET A 1 19.92 -22.40 47.25
N GLU A 2 18.80 -22.40 46.53
CA GLU A 2 17.60 -23.18 46.85
C GLU A 2 16.44 -22.70 45.97
N ILE A 3 15.92 -23.67 45.23
CA ILE A 3 14.83 -23.62 44.28
C ILE A 3 13.52 -23.76 45.06
N LYS A 4 12.63 -22.77 44.97
CA LYS A 4 11.24 -22.93 45.42
C LYS A 4 10.39 -23.41 44.25
N LYS A 5 10.18 -24.73 44.18
CA LYS A 5 9.04 -25.32 43.49
C LYS A 5 7.78 -24.95 44.28
N ILE A 6 6.76 -24.49 43.59
CA ILE A 6 5.43 -24.31 44.16
C ILE A 6 4.55 -25.33 43.46
N ASP A 7 4.01 -26.21 44.29
CA ASP A 7 3.15 -27.35 44.02
C ASP A 7 1.75 -26.83 43.61
N LEU A 8 1.13 -27.48 42.63
CA LEU A 8 -0.24 -27.18 42.22
C LEU A 8 -1.20 -27.83 43.22
N ASP A 9 -1.84 -27.01 44.05
CA ASP A 9 -2.91 -27.43 44.94
C ASP A 9 -4.13 -27.93 44.16
N GLU A 10 -4.41 -29.20 44.43
CA GLU A 10 -5.62 -29.96 44.23
C GLU A 10 -6.81 -29.31 44.98
N VAL A 11 -7.94 -29.10 44.30
CA VAL A 11 -9.21 -28.81 44.96
C VAL A 11 -10.25 -29.84 44.51
N GLU A 12 -10.82 -30.46 45.53
CA GLU A 12 -11.53 -31.72 45.58
C GLU A 12 -12.86 -31.81 44.82
N LEU A 13 -13.18 -33.09 44.55
CA LEU A 13 -14.47 -33.66 44.18
C LEU A 13 -15.62 -33.23 45.10
N ASN A 14 -16.82 -33.12 44.51
CA ASN A 14 -18.05 -33.42 45.24
C ASN A 14 -19.00 -34.29 44.39
N THR A 15 -19.58 -35.29 45.05
CA THR A 15 -20.21 -36.50 44.49
C THR A 15 -21.75 -36.46 44.57
N SER A 16 -22.45 -36.73 43.44
CA SER A 16 -23.84 -37.27 43.21
C SER A 16 -25.08 -36.62 43.88
N PRO A 17 -26.36 -36.85 43.44
CA PRO A 17 -26.90 -37.95 42.60
C PRO A 17 -27.88 -37.55 41.45
N SER A 18 -28.24 -38.57 40.64
CA SER A 18 -29.14 -38.57 39.45
C SER A 18 -30.60 -38.11 39.73
N PRO A 19 -31.36 -37.64 38.71
CA PRO A 19 -32.30 -38.55 38.04
C PRO A 19 -32.51 -38.33 36.52
N SER A 20 -32.74 -39.47 35.86
CA SER A 20 -33.36 -39.70 34.55
C SER A 20 -34.35 -38.64 34.03
N LEU A 21 -34.13 -38.17 32.79
CA LEU A 21 -35.24 -37.91 31.87
C LEU A 21 -34.80 -38.11 30.41
N ALA A 22 -35.52 -39.01 29.72
CA ALA A 22 -35.33 -39.41 28.34
C ALA A 22 -35.32 -38.23 27.36
N GLN A 23 -34.32 -38.19 26.47
CA GLN A 23 -34.34 -37.32 25.29
C GLN A 23 -34.76 -38.13 24.07
N PRO A 24 -35.75 -37.69 23.27
CA PRO A 24 -36.14 -38.38 22.06
C PRO A 24 -35.05 -38.24 21.00
N THR A 25 -34.53 -39.36 20.51
CA THR A 25 -33.71 -39.44 19.31
C THR A 25 -34.53 -38.94 18.11
N ILE A 26 -34.23 -37.73 17.62
CA ILE A 26 -34.76 -37.27 16.34
C ILE A 26 -33.90 -37.87 15.22
N GLU A 27 -34.39 -38.94 14.61
CA GLU A 27 -33.86 -39.43 13.34
C GLU A 27 -34.14 -38.40 12.23
N ARG A 28 -33.11 -37.65 11.85
CA ARG A 28 -33.16 -36.82 10.65
C ARG A 28 -33.03 -37.71 9.41
N LYS A 29 -34.15 -38.20 8.91
CA LYS A 29 -34.24 -38.87 7.61
C LYS A 29 -33.74 -37.93 6.52
N ILE A 30 -32.57 -38.21 5.94
CA ILE A 30 -32.04 -37.47 4.78
C ILE A 30 -32.93 -37.82 3.58
N GLN A 31 -33.80 -36.88 3.19
CA GLN A 31 -34.50 -36.94 1.90
C GLN A 31 -33.49 -36.58 0.81
N THR A 32 -32.93 -37.61 0.16
CA THR A 32 -32.32 -37.45 -1.17
C THR A 32 -33.46 -37.34 -2.18
N SER A 33 -33.74 -36.14 -2.63
CA SER A 33 -34.63 -35.88 -3.77
C SER A 33 -34.00 -36.44 -5.06
N PRO A 34 -34.72 -37.22 -5.88
CA PRO A 34 -34.20 -37.65 -7.17
C PRO A 34 -34.16 -36.45 -8.14
N MET A 35 -32.97 -36.17 -8.69
CA MET A 35 -32.83 -35.17 -9.76
C MET A 35 -33.64 -35.62 -10.98
N SER A 36 -34.76 -34.94 -11.22
CA SER A 36 -35.53 -35.04 -12.46
C SER A 36 -34.73 -34.40 -13.59
N LYS A 37 -34.39 -35.20 -14.60
CA LYS A 37 -33.75 -34.76 -15.83
C LYS A 37 -34.72 -33.85 -16.60
N ASN A 38 -34.59 -32.55 -16.45
CA ASN A 38 -35.26 -31.56 -17.29
C ASN A 38 -34.22 -30.75 -18.08
N ASN A 39 -34.61 -30.32 -19.28
CA ASN A 39 -33.75 -29.66 -20.25
C ASN A 39 -33.01 -28.49 -19.61
N SER A 40 -31.69 -28.63 -19.43
CA SER A 40 -30.78 -27.60 -18.93
C SER A 40 -30.42 -26.55 -19.98
N LEU A 41 -30.89 -26.73 -21.22
CA LEU A 41 -30.64 -25.82 -22.35
C LEU A 41 -30.99 -24.34 -22.05
N PRO A 42 -32.15 -23.97 -21.47
CA PRO A 42 -32.45 -22.57 -21.19
C PRO A 42 -31.58 -21.98 -20.07
N ILE A 43 -31.10 -22.80 -19.12
CA ILE A 43 -30.20 -22.37 -18.03
C ILE A 43 -28.78 -22.14 -18.56
N VAL A 44 -28.30 -22.97 -19.47
CA VAL A 44 -27.01 -22.79 -20.14
C VAL A 44 -27.02 -21.56 -21.05
N ILE A 45 -28.12 -21.34 -21.77
CA ILE A 45 -28.31 -20.14 -22.61
C ILE A 45 -28.36 -18.88 -21.73
N LEU A 46 -29.06 -18.91 -20.59
CA LEU A 46 -29.08 -17.79 -19.65
C LEU A 46 -27.68 -17.47 -19.11
N PHE A 47 -26.89 -18.48 -18.76
CA PHE A 47 -25.50 -18.29 -18.32
C PHE A 47 -24.62 -17.67 -19.42
N LEU A 48 -24.74 -18.14 -20.67
CA LEU A 48 -24.00 -17.58 -21.80
C LEU A 48 -24.40 -16.13 -22.09
N VAL A 49 -25.68 -15.79 -21.95
CA VAL A 49 -26.17 -14.41 -22.11
C VAL A 49 -25.63 -13.51 -21.01
N VAL A 50 -25.59 -13.98 -19.75
CA VAL A 50 -25.02 -13.20 -18.63
C VAL A 50 -23.52 -12.97 -18.82
N ILE A 51 -22.76 -13.99 -19.24
CA ILE A 51 -21.34 -13.87 -19.53
C ILE A 51 -21.12 -12.93 -20.73
N GLY A 52 -21.89 -13.08 -21.81
CA GLY A 52 -21.83 -12.20 -22.98
C GLY A 52 -22.15 -10.74 -22.68
N ALA A 53 -23.21 -10.48 -21.91
CA ALA A 53 -23.58 -9.14 -21.47
C ALA A 53 -22.50 -8.52 -20.57
N GLY A 54 -21.86 -9.31 -19.71
CA GLY A 54 -20.74 -8.87 -18.87
C GLY A 54 -19.51 -8.44 -19.68
N VAL A 55 -19.11 -9.22 -20.69
CA VAL A 55 -17.96 -8.90 -21.55
C VAL A 55 -18.24 -7.68 -22.43
N LEU A 56 -19.44 -7.55 -22.98
CA LEU A 56 -19.84 -6.39 -23.78
C LEU A 56 -19.88 -5.11 -22.94
N THR A 57 -20.48 -5.16 -21.75
CA THR A 57 -20.57 -4.01 -20.84
C THR A 57 -19.20 -3.60 -20.29
N GLY A 58 -18.35 -4.59 -19.93
CA GLY A 58 -16.99 -4.34 -19.48
C GLY A 58 -16.07 -3.73 -20.55
N SER A 59 -16.26 -4.11 -21.82
CA SER A 59 -15.48 -3.57 -22.94
C SER A 59 -15.95 -2.18 -23.36
N TRP A 60 -17.26 -1.91 -23.32
CA TRP A 60 -17.82 -0.62 -23.72
C TRP A 60 -17.58 0.48 -22.68
N LEU A 61 -17.52 0.14 -21.38
CA LEU A 61 -17.14 1.08 -20.32
C LEU A 61 -15.67 1.54 -20.45
N LYS A 62 -14.77 0.65 -20.88
CA LYS A 62 -13.38 1.03 -21.23
C LYS A 62 -13.33 1.96 -22.44
N SER A 63 -14.20 1.78 -23.43
CA SER A 63 -14.25 2.65 -24.62
C SER A 63 -14.85 4.03 -24.34
N ARG A 64 -15.75 4.17 -23.37
CA ARG A 64 -16.33 5.48 -22.99
C ARG A 64 -15.44 6.27 -22.02
N SER A 65 -14.49 5.62 -21.35
CA SER A 65 -13.36 6.31 -20.69
C SER A 65 -12.18 6.58 -21.65
N ALA A 66 -12.21 6.05 -22.87
CA ALA A 66 -11.20 6.26 -23.91
C ALA A 66 -11.52 7.45 -24.85
N GLY A 67 -12.43 8.35 -24.44
CA GLY A 67 -12.71 9.63 -25.11
C GLY A 67 -11.91 10.81 -24.56
N GLY A 68 -10.97 10.57 -23.66
CA GLY A 68 -10.01 11.56 -23.17
C GLY A 68 -8.65 10.90 -23.06
N SER A 69 -7.69 11.39 -23.83
CA SER A 69 -6.27 11.10 -23.68
C SER A 69 -5.86 11.23 -22.21
N SER A 70 -5.65 10.08 -21.57
CA SER A 70 -4.87 9.96 -20.34
C SER A 70 -4.47 8.50 -20.20
N GLU A 71 -3.21 8.23 -20.50
CA GLU A 71 -2.43 7.20 -19.82
C GLU A 71 -2.76 7.26 -18.33
N LYS A 72 -3.60 6.34 -17.86
CA LYS A 72 -3.66 5.94 -16.47
C LYS A 72 -3.60 4.44 -16.44
N GLY A 73 -2.37 3.94 -16.48
CA GLY A 73 -2.05 2.63 -15.98
C GLY A 73 -2.59 2.51 -14.56
N THR A 74 -3.10 1.33 -14.24
CA THR A 74 -3.40 0.93 -12.88
C THR A 74 -2.14 1.03 -12.03
N GLU A 75 -1.99 2.13 -11.30
CA GLU A 75 -1.06 2.28 -10.17
C GLU A 75 -1.50 1.31 -9.07
N ASN A 76 -1.11 0.05 -9.22
CA ASN A 76 -0.79 -0.76 -8.06
C ASN A 76 0.61 -0.31 -7.61
N VAL A 77 0.66 -0.04 -6.30
CA VAL A 77 1.82 0.13 -5.46
C VAL A 77 3.04 -0.64 -5.98
N GLN A 78 4.18 0.05 -5.97
CA GLN A 78 5.50 -0.36 -6.45
C GLN A 78 5.71 -0.03 -7.94
N ALA A 79 6.19 1.18 -8.18
CA ALA A 79 6.71 1.59 -9.49
C ALA A 79 7.84 0.62 -9.87
N ASP A 80 7.53 -0.30 -10.79
CA ASP A 80 8.54 -0.99 -11.57
C ASP A 80 9.43 0.09 -12.21
N ILE A 81 10.72 0.02 -11.90
CA ILE A 81 11.75 0.94 -12.40
C ILE A 81 11.67 0.94 -13.93
N PRO A 82 11.22 2.03 -14.59
CA PRO A 82 11.35 2.09 -16.02
C PRO A 82 12.84 2.16 -16.33
N LEU A 83 13.37 1.18 -17.07
CA LEU A 83 14.70 1.25 -17.71
C LEU A 83 14.86 2.49 -18.62
N SER A 84 13.79 3.29 -18.78
CA SER A 84 13.71 4.51 -19.55
C SER A 84 13.55 5.76 -18.67
N GLY A 85 14.27 5.85 -17.55
CA GLY A 85 14.42 7.10 -16.79
C GLY A 85 13.14 7.61 -16.13
N ALA A 86 13.31 8.44 -15.11
CA ALA A 86 12.19 9.03 -14.41
C ALA A 86 11.48 10.07 -15.30
N LYS A 87 10.14 10.13 -15.28
CA LYS A 87 9.32 11.07 -16.07
C LYS A 87 8.76 12.19 -15.18
N VAL A 88 8.49 13.35 -15.79
CA VAL A 88 7.78 14.44 -15.13
C VAL A 88 6.38 13.96 -14.74
N GLY A 89 6.01 14.15 -13.47
CA GLY A 89 4.71 13.74 -12.92
C GLY A 89 4.73 12.40 -12.20
N ASP A 90 5.81 11.62 -12.32
CA ASP A 90 5.94 10.35 -11.60
C ASP A 90 5.93 10.62 -10.10
N THR A 91 5.12 9.83 -9.39
CA THR A 91 4.95 9.90 -7.95
C THR A 91 5.43 8.59 -7.33
N TYR A 92 6.31 8.69 -6.33
CA TYR A 92 6.91 7.57 -5.63
C TYR A 92 6.52 7.62 -4.15
N GLY A 93 6.35 6.45 -3.53
CA GLY A 93 6.06 6.30 -2.11
C GLY A 93 4.58 6.14 -1.80
N SER A 94 4.15 6.73 -0.68
CA SER A 94 2.78 6.54 -0.18
C SER A 94 1.71 7.19 -1.08
N ALA A 95 0.61 6.48 -1.28
CA ALA A 95 -0.55 6.96 -2.04
C ALA A 95 -1.30 8.12 -1.35
N ASP A 96 -1.17 8.23 -0.02
CA ASP A 96 -1.86 9.23 0.79
C ASP A 96 -1.05 10.53 0.92
N GLU A 97 -1.42 11.55 0.12
CA GLU A 97 -0.77 12.87 0.17
C GLU A 97 -1.01 13.61 1.49
N LYS A 98 -2.14 13.34 2.15
CA LYS A 98 -2.52 13.97 3.43
C LYS A 98 -1.85 13.34 4.65
N ALA A 99 -1.10 12.24 4.47
CA ALA A 99 -0.40 11.56 5.56
C ALA A 99 0.77 12.40 6.09
N PHE A 100 1.34 13.27 5.25
CA PHE A 100 2.51 14.08 5.57
C PHE A 100 2.12 15.54 5.75
N ARG A 101 2.67 16.18 6.79
CA ARG A 101 2.34 17.57 7.14
C ARG A 101 3.18 18.57 6.37
N ASP A 102 4.42 18.20 6.07
CA ASP A 102 5.38 19.09 5.46
C ASP A 102 5.57 18.76 3.98
N LYS A 103 5.75 19.82 3.19
CA LYS A 103 6.05 19.75 1.76
C LYS A 103 7.21 20.68 1.46
N VAL A 104 8.16 20.20 0.66
CA VAL A 104 9.29 21.01 0.19
C VAL A 104 9.60 20.74 -1.27
N LEU A 105 9.99 21.79 -1.98
CA LEU A 105 10.43 21.73 -3.38
C LEU A 105 11.93 22.00 -3.44
N GLY A 106 12.66 21.22 -4.23
CA GLY A 106 14.06 21.48 -4.53
C GLY A 106 14.66 20.45 -5.48
N VAL A 107 15.97 20.55 -5.71
CA VAL A 107 16.70 19.59 -6.57
C VAL A 107 17.40 18.58 -5.68
N VAL A 108 17.16 17.29 -5.90
CA VAL A 108 17.84 16.23 -5.12
C VAL A 108 19.25 16.10 -5.64
N ASP A 109 20.20 16.13 -4.72
CA ASP A 109 21.59 15.83 -4.99
C ASP A 109 22.05 14.65 -4.15
N LYS A 110 23.00 13.89 -4.69
CA LYS A 110 23.52 12.70 -4.03
C LYS A 110 24.41 13.09 -2.85
N GLY A 111 24.24 12.35 -1.75
CA GLY A 111 25.02 12.52 -0.52
C GLY A 111 24.36 13.43 0.51
N GLY A 112 24.54 13.07 1.78
CA GLY A 112 24.07 13.85 2.92
C GLY A 112 24.88 15.13 3.17
N VAL A 113 24.32 16.03 3.97
CA VAL A 113 25.01 17.26 4.39
C VAL A 113 25.88 16.93 5.60
N SER A 114 27.20 16.99 5.44
CA SER A 114 28.16 16.72 6.52
C SER A 114 27.95 15.38 7.25
N GLY A 115 27.50 14.34 6.52
CA GLY A 115 27.21 13.01 7.06
C GLY A 115 25.81 12.83 7.64
N GLU A 116 24.93 13.84 7.53
CA GLU A 116 23.53 13.78 7.94
C GLU A 116 22.60 13.61 6.74
N GLY A 117 21.65 12.67 6.83
CA GLY A 117 20.79 12.25 5.73
C GLY A 117 21.51 11.36 4.71
N THR A 118 20.73 10.71 3.84
CA THR A 118 21.29 9.92 2.72
C THR A 118 21.52 10.80 1.49
N HIS A 119 20.66 11.80 1.32
CA HIS A 119 20.64 12.74 0.21
C HIS A 119 20.43 14.15 0.75
N LYS A 120 20.62 15.14 -0.12
CA LYS A 120 20.35 16.54 0.20
C LYS A 120 19.48 17.17 -0.86
N LEU A 121 18.60 18.07 -0.44
CA LEU A 121 17.76 18.85 -1.31
C LEU A 121 18.35 20.26 -1.41
N VAL A 122 18.90 20.59 -2.57
CA VAL A 122 19.50 21.89 -2.84
C VAL A 122 18.43 22.87 -3.28
N ARG A 123 18.46 24.05 -2.67
CA ARG A 123 17.53 25.16 -2.91
C ARG A 123 18.33 26.44 -3.14
N PRO A 124 17.75 27.45 -3.81
CA PRO A 124 18.45 28.69 -4.18
C PRO A 124 18.97 29.53 -2.99
N GLY A 125 18.68 29.16 -1.74
CA GLY A 125 19.24 29.79 -0.54
C GLY A 125 20.57 29.20 -0.05
N GLY A 126 21.23 28.34 -0.83
CA GLY A 126 22.53 27.77 -0.52
C GLY A 126 22.53 26.79 0.66
N ALA A 127 23.68 26.64 1.32
CA ALA A 127 23.89 25.66 2.40
C ALA A 127 22.92 25.82 3.58
N SER A 128 22.59 27.07 3.96
CA SER A 128 21.67 27.37 5.07
C SER A 128 20.22 26.95 4.79
N GLN A 129 19.87 26.76 3.52
CA GLN A 129 18.55 26.32 3.08
C GLN A 129 18.58 24.91 2.50
N THR A 130 19.70 24.19 2.61
CA THR A 130 19.81 22.80 2.16
C THR A 130 19.16 21.89 3.19
N VAL A 131 18.28 21.02 2.69
CA VAL A 131 17.54 20.05 3.52
C VAL A 131 18.25 18.72 3.45
N CYS A 132 18.57 18.11 4.59
CA CYS A 132 18.93 16.71 4.59
C CYS A 132 17.67 15.88 4.39
N VAL A 133 17.73 14.90 3.50
CA VAL A 133 16.62 13.99 3.28
C VAL A 133 17.03 12.56 3.52
N SER A 134 16.16 11.85 4.20
CA SER A 134 16.22 10.40 4.40
C SER A 134 14.91 9.81 3.93
N SER A 135 14.95 8.62 3.34
CA SER A 135 13.74 7.85 3.08
C SER A 135 14.00 6.39 3.36
N THR A 136 12.98 5.73 3.92
CA THR A 136 12.92 4.29 4.11
C THR A 136 12.05 3.59 3.07
N THR A 137 11.21 4.35 2.35
CA THR A 137 10.14 3.80 1.51
C THR A 137 10.34 4.07 0.02
N ILE A 138 11.06 5.15 -0.32
CA ILE A 138 11.37 5.51 -1.71
C ILE A 138 12.86 5.43 -1.97
N ASP A 139 13.22 5.04 -3.19
CA ASP A 139 14.59 5.14 -3.66
C ASP A 139 14.87 6.58 -4.12
N LEU A 140 15.69 7.28 -3.34
CA LEU A 140 16.08 8.67 -3.60
C LEU A 140 17.13 8.78 -4.71
N ASP A 141 17.89 7.71 -5.01
CA ASP A 141 18.90 7.73 -6.06
C ASP A 141 18.26 7.91 -7.45
N LEU A 142 17.01 7.47 -7.62
CA LEU A 142 16.21 7.67 -8.84
C LEU A 142 15.81 9.14 -9.07
N LEU A 143 15.87 9.96 -8.03
CA LEU A 143 15.42 11.35 -8.05
C LEU A 143 16.59 12.33 -8.16
N VAL A 144 17.83 11.84 -8.09
CA VAL A 144 19.05 12.66 -8.16
C VAL A 144 19.12 13.41 -9.48
N GLY A 145 19.39 14.72 -9.43
CA GLY A 145 19.45 15.59 -10.60
C GLY A 145 18.08 16.02 -11.12
N HIS A 146 16.99 15.61 -10.46
CA HIS A 146 15.64 16.04 -10.79
C HIS A 146 15.13 17.05 -9.74
N GLN A 147 14.29 17.98 -10.19
CA GLN A 147 13.55 18.84 -9.27
C GLN A 147 12.29 18.11 -8.83
N VAL A 148 12.17 17.91 -7.54
CA VAL A 148 11.10 17.11 -6.96
C VAL A 148 10.41 17.86 -5.83
N THR A 149 9.12 17.62 -5.70
CA THR A 149 8.35 17.91 -4.51
C THR A 149 8.44 16.71 -3.58
N LEU A 150 8.91 16.93 -2.36
CA LEU A 150 8.96 15.92 -1.32
C LEU A 150 7.92 16.21 -0.26
N TRP A 151 7.29 15.16 0.25
CA TRP A 151 6.37 15.20 1.38
C TRP A 151 6.89 14.31 2.49
N GLY A 152 6.82 14.83 3.71
CA GLY A 152 7.43 14.17 4.84
C GLY A 152 7.12 14.81 6.18
N GLU A 153 7.90 14.38 7.16
CA GLU A 153 7.98 15.00 8.48
C GLU A 153 9.33 15.69 8.63
N THR A 154 9.30 16.96 9.03
CA THR A 154 10.50 17.77 9.26
C THR A 154 10.96 17.65 10.72
N PHE A 155 12.27 17.48 10.89
CA PHE A 155 12.97 17.41 12.15
C PHE A 155 14.11 18.43 12.18
N ASP A 156 14.51 18.86 13.38
CA ASP A 156 15.67 19.72 13.55
C ASP A 156 16.96 19.00 13.14
N GLY A 157 17.68 19.58 12.17
CA GLY A 157 18.95 19.06 11.67
C GLY A 157 20.12 19.53 12.55
N GLN A 158 21.12 18.67 12.74
CA GLN A 158 22.32 19.02 13.51
C GLN A 158 23.38 19.74 12.67
N LYS A 159 23.45 19.42 11.38
CA LYS A 159 24.46 19.87 10.41
C LYS A 159 23.86 20.55 9.18
N CYS A 160 22.63 20.21 8.82
CA CYS A 160 21.84 20.90 7.81
C CYS A 160 20.88 21.91 8.43
N GLY A 161 20.26 22.75 7.60
CA GLY A 161 19.22 23.66 8.08
C GLY A 161 18.07 22.90 8.76
N TRP A 162 17.68 21.76 8.19
CA TRP A 162 16.78 20.79 8.80
C TRP A 162 16.89 19.42 8.13
N LEU A 163 16.41 18.39 8.82
CA LEU A 163 16.28 17.02 8.33
C LEU A 163 14.82 16.74 8.00
N MET A 164 14.55 15.98 6.96
CA MET A 164 13.20 15.59 6.61
C MET A 164 13.16 14.10 6.24
N ASP A 165 12.25 13.37 6.88
CA ASP A 165 11.95 11.98 6.51
C ASP A 165 10.87 11.95 5.43
N VAL A 166 11.22 11.40 4.28
CA VAL A 166 10.41 11.45 3.06
C VAL A 166 9.64 10.16 2.91
N GLY A 167 8.31 10.26 2.96
CA GLY A 167 7.42 9.13 2.66
C GLY A 167 6.78 9.21 1.27
N ARG A 168 6.90 10.34 0.57
CA ARG A 168 6.41 10.53 -0.79
C ARG A 168 7.22 11.56 -1.54
N ALA A 169 7.46 11.31 -2.83
CA ALA A 169 8.11 12.23 -3.75
C ALA A 169 7.36 12.31 -5.07
N ARG A 170 7.40 13.48 -5.71
CA ARG A 170 6.88 13.71 -7.06
C ARG A 170 7.91 14.47 -7.86
N ILE A 171 8.12 14.03 -9.09
CA ILE A 171 9.01 14.71 -10.02
C ILE A 171 8.25 15.86 -10.70
N GLU A 172 8.73 17.08 -10.50
CA GLU A 172 8.17 18.28 -11.11
C GLU A 172 8.93 18.67 -12.39
N ASN A 173 10.27 18.58 -12.39
CA ASN A 173 11.10 18.82 -13.57
C ASN A 173 12.26 17.83 -13.67
N LEU A 174 12.63 17.48 -14.89
CA LEU A 174 13.74 16.57 -15.16
C LEU A 174 15.06 17.32 -15.39
N ASN A 175 16.16 16.72 -14.91
CA ASN A 175 17.53 17.12 -15.23
C ASN A 175 17.79 18.62 -14.99
N VAL A 176 17.44 19.08 -13.79
CA VAL A 176 17.60 20.47 -13.39
C VAL A 176 19.00 20.65 -12.81
N PRO A 177 19.82 21.59 -13.32
CA PRO A 177 21.12 21.87 -12.73
C PRO A 177 20.96 22.35 -11.29
N LEU A 178 21.91 22.00 -10.42
CA LEU A 178 21.90 22.46 -9.04
C LEU A 178 21.89 24.00 -9.01
N PRO A 179 21.00 24.63 -8.23
CA PRO A 179 21.01 26.06 -8.09
C PRO A 179 22.33 26.50 -7.42
N ASN A 180 22.94 27.55 -7.97
CA ASN A 180 24.22 28.12 -7.54
C ASN A 180 24.12 28.86 -6.21
#